data_AF-A0A0K8T8G8-F1
#
_entry.id   AF-A0A0K8T8G8-F1
#
_cell.length_a   1.000
_cell.length_b   1.000
_cell.length_c   1.000
_cell.angle_alpha   90.00
_cell.angle_beta   90.00
_cell.angle_gamma   90.00
#
_symmetry.space_group_name_H-M   'P 1'
#
loop_
_entity.id
_entity.type
_entity.pdbx_description
1 polymer ?
#
loop_
_entity_poly.entity_id
_entity_poly.type
_entity_poly.pdbx_seq_one_letter_code
_entity_poly.pdbx_strand_id
1 'polypeptide(L)'
;TQTALNFIPLPLVPSSRLSNLPSWLPRESVETQLEGELKECCGRVFVDSAPEFCPPLANMVDYSEIDVILISNYSSMLALPFITEGTGFKGVVYATEPTLQIGKLFLEELVEYLDQTPNKNQAKYWKEILHLLPPPLSD
;
A
#
# COMPACT_ATOMS: atom_id res chain seq x y z
N THR A 1 6.93 -8.40 -3.50
CA THR A 1 5.79 -7.45 -3.73
C THR A 1 5.18 -7.10 -2.40
N GLN A 2 5.30 -5.85 -1.95
CA GLN A 2 4.77 -5.44 -0.65
C GLN A 2 3.25 -5.34 -0.74
N THR A 3 2.54 -6.17 0.02
CA THR A 3 1.08 -6.20 0.03
C THR A 3 0.57 -5.34 1.19
N ALA A 4 -0.63 -4.75 1.06
CA ALA A 4 -1.28 -4.05 2.17
C ALA A 4 -1.49 -4.95 3.40
N LEU A 5 -1.45 -6.28 3.23
CA LEU A 5 -1.56 -7.26 4.33
C LEU A 5 -0.33 -7.30 5.25
N ASN A 6 0.77 -6.67 4.85
CA ASN A 6 1.98 -6.56 5.66
C ASN A 6 1.93 -5.36 6.63
N PHE A 7 0.88 -4.54 6.57
CA PHE A 7 0.69 -3.37 7.44
C PHE A 7 -0.33 -3.67 8.55
N ILE A 8 -0.22 -2.98 9.68
CA ILE A 8 -1.25 -3.00 10.72
C ILE A 8 -2.57 -2.47 10.12
N PRO A 9 -3.71 -3.12 10.38
CA PRO A 9 -5.01 -2.62 9.90
C PRO A 9 -5.26 -1.19 10.38
N LEU A 10 -5.79 -0.33 9.52
CA LEU A 10 -6.13 1.06 9.85
C LEU A 10 -7.59 1.17 10.29
N PRO A 11 -7.93 1.10 11.59
CA PRO A 11 -9.34 1.12 11.97
C PRO A 11 -9.91 2.55 11.84
N LEU A 12 -11.18 2.65 11.40
CA LEU A 12 -11.94 3.92 11.40
C LEU A 12 -12.10 4.51 12.80
N VAL A 13 -12.03 3.65 13.83
CA VAL A 13 -12.12 4.03 15.25
C VAL A 13 -10.84 3.57 15.96
N PRO A 14 -10.23 4.40 16.84
CA PRO A 14 -9.03 4.01 17.57
C PRO A 14 -9.19 2.67 18.29
N SER A 15 -8.23 1.76 18.07
CA SER A 15 -8.22 0.44 18.68
C SER A 15 -7.08 0.29 19.67
N SER A 16 -7.41 0.20 20.96
CA SER A 16 -6.41 -0.05 22.01
C SER A 16 -5.67 -1.37 21.81
N ARG A 17 -6.29 -2.36 21.15
CA ARG A 17 -5.64 -3.64 20.85
C ARG A 17 -4.50 -3.46 19.84
N LEU A 18 -4.71 -2.66 18.81
CA LEU A 18 -3.71 -2.41 17.77
C LEU A 18 -2.65 -1.40 18.22
N SER A 19 -3.04 -0.38 19.00
CA SER A 19 -2.09 0.60 19.52
C SER A 19 -1.09 -0.03 20.49
N ASN A 20 -1.52 -1.01 21.28
CA ASN A 20 -0.73 -1.63 22.35
C ASN A 20 0.00 -2.90 21.90
N LEU A 21 0.01 -3.22 20.60
CA LEU A 21 0.84 -4.31 20.10
C LEU A 21 2.32 -4.03 20.40
N PRO A 22 3.09 -5.06 20.78
CA PRO A 22 4.50 -4.89 21.12
C PRO A 22 5.30 -4.43 19.90
N SER A 23 6.18 -3.45 20.11
CA SER A 23 7.16 -3.03 19.11
C SER A 23 8.11 -4.17 18.81
N TRP A 24 8.41 -4.36 17.53
CA TRP A 24 9.39 -5.32 17.07
C TRP A 24 10.68 -4.59 16.67
N LEU A 25 11.83 -5.13 17.06
CA LEU A 25 13.14 -4.66 16.66
C LEU A 25 14.03 -5.86 16.30
N PRO A 26 14.90 -5.74 15.28
CA PRO A 26 15.91 -6.76 15.00
C PRO A 26 16.82 -6.95 16.22
N ARG A 27 17.16 -8.19 16.56
CA ARG A 27 18.02 -8.51 17.73
C ARG A 27 19.41 -7.86 17.65
N GLU A 28 19.85 -7.50 16.44
CA GLU A 28 21.17 -6.96 16.15
C GLU A 28 21.16 -5.46 15.82
N SER A 29 19.99 -4.80 15.78
CA SER A 29 19.87 -3.39 15.43
C SER A 29 19.58 -2.52 16.66
N VAL A 30 20.40 -1.49 16.87
CA VAL A 30 20.25 -0.46 17.91
C VAL A 30 19.79 0.86 17.29
N GLU A 31 19.13 0.81 16.13
CA GLU A 31 18.71 2.01 15.42
C GLU A 31 17.47 2.61 16.09
N THR A 32 17.66 3.70 16.84
CA THR A 32 16.57 4.48 17.47
C THR A 32 15.52 4.95 16.46
N GLN A 33 15.88 5.04 15.17
CA GLN A 33 15.00 5.50 14.10
C GLN A 33 13.90 4.50 13.72
N LEU A 34 14.09 3.21 14.04
CA LEU A 34 13.10 2.15 13.77
C LEU A 34 12.04 2.03 14.87
N GLU A 35 12.22 2.71 15.99
CA GLU A 35 11.36 2.58 17.16
C GLU A 35 9.91 2.96 16.82
N GLY A 36 9.01 1.98 16.93
CA GLY A 36 7.58 2.16 16.67
C GLY A 36 7.14 1.96 15.21
N GLU A 37 8.05 1.69 14.27
CA GLU A 37 7.69 1.42 12.88
C GLU A 37 7.19 -0.01 12.64
N LEU A 38 7.61 -0.96 13.49
CA LEU A 38 7.32 -2.37 13.36
C LEU A 38 6.65 -2.89 14.62
N LYS A 39 5.61 -3.71 14.44
CA LYS A 39 4.86 -4.36 15.52
C LYS A 39 4.78 -5.85 15.32
N GLU A 40 4.82 -6.60 16.42
CA GLU A 40 4.66 -8.05 16.40
C GLU A 40 3.24 -8.45 16.83
N CYS A 41 2.61 -9.34 16.06
CA CYS A 41 1.35 -9.96 16.43
C CYS A 41 1.35 -11.44 16.00
N CYS A 42 1.18 -12.35 16.96
CA CYS A 42 1.13 -13.79 16.73
C CYS A 42 2.35 -14.34 15.94
N GLY A 43 3.55 -13.86 16.27
CA GLY A 43 4.80 -14.28 15.61
C GLY A 43 4.97 -13.76 14.18
N ARG A 44 4.14 -12.81 13.74
CA ARG A 44 4.29 -12.09 12.47
C ARG A 44 4.61 -10.63 12.74
N VAL A 45 5.48 -10.07 11.90
CA VAL A 45 5.88 -8.67 11.96
C VAL A 45 5.04 -7.89 10.95
N PHE A 46 4.54 -6.74 11.38
CA PHE A 46 3.73 -5.83 10.59
C PHE A 46 4.32 -4.43 10.64
N VAL A 47 4.15 -3.67 9.56
CA VAL A 47 4.50 -2.25 9.51
C VAL A 47 3.39 -1.43 10.16
N ASP A 48 3.71 -0.64 11.18
CA ASP A 48 2.78 0.27 11.85
C ASP A 48 2.72 1.62 11.12
N SER A 49 2.15 1.59 9.91
CA SER A 49 2.03 2.75 9.05
C SER A 49 0.78 2.65 8.19
N ALA A 50 0.38 3.76 7.58
CA ALA A 50 -0.58 3.70 6.49
C ALA A 50 -0.06 2.80 5.35
N PRO A 51 -0.89 1.92 4.77
CA PRO A 51 -0.50 1.12 3.63
C PRO A 51 0.01 2.00 2.49
N GLU A 52 1.07 1.55 1.85
CA GLU A 52 1.67 2.26 0.73
C GLU A 52 1.15 1.74 -0.61
N PHE A 53 0.92 2.67 -1.53
CA PHE A 53 0.68 2.32 -2.92
C PHE A 53 2.02 2.13 -3.63
N CYS A 54 2.15 1.02 -4.34
CA CYS A 54 3.26 0.81 -5.28
C CYS A 54 2.75 1.21 -6.68
N PRO A 55 2.94 2.47 -7.10
CA PRO A 55 2.53 2.87 -8.44
C PRO A 55 3.36 2.10 -9.47
N PRO A 56 2.84 1.92 -10.70
CA PRO A 56 3.62 1.42 -11.83
C PRO A 56 4.96 2.17 -11.93
N LEU A 57 6.04 1.45 -12.25
CA LEU A 57 7.40 2.00 -12.29
C LEU A 57 7.45 3.27 -13.15
N ALA A 58 7.60 4.42 -12.48
CA ALA A 58 7.81 5.69 -13.15
C ALA A 58 9.09 5.60 -14.00
N ASN A 59 9.04 6.09 -15.23
CA ASN A 59 10.14 6.13 -16.20
C ASN A 59 10.49 4.81 -16.90
N MET A 60 9.72 3.74 -16.71
CA MET A 60 9.90 2.53 -17.53
C MET A 60 9.21 2.63 -18.89
N VAL A 61 8.12 3.41 -18.95
CA VAL A 61 7.28 3.60 -20.14
C VAL A 61 6.83 5.06 -20.20
N ASP A 62 6.83 5.64 -21.40
CA ASP A 62 6.15 6.91 -21.68
C ASP A 62 4.65 6.63 -21.89
N TYR A 63 3.83 7.02 -20.91
CA TYR A 63 2.39 6.80 -20.96
C TYR A 63 1.69 7.59 -22.07
N SER A 64 2.30 8.65 -22.59
CA SER A 64 1.74 9.43 -23.71
C SER A 64 1.75 8.67 -25.03
N GLU A 65 2.58 7.64 -25.16
CA GLU A 65 2.66 6.75 -26.33
C GLU A 65 1.71 5.54 -26.24
N ILE A 66 0.99 5.36 -25.12
CA ILE A 66 0.10 4.22 -24.93
C ILE A 66 -1.29 4.53 -25.48
N ASP A 67 -1.71 3.75 -26.48
CA ASP A 67 -3.05 3.87 -27.09
C ASP A 67 -4.14 3.13 -26.31
N VAL A 68 -3.80 2.02 -25.63
CA VAL A 68 -4.79 1.12 -25.02
C VAL A 68 -4.29 0.52 -23.70
N ILE A 69 -5.16 0.50 -22.70
CA ILE A 69 -4.99 -0.26 -21.45
C ILE A 69 -6.12 -1.29 -21.34
N LEU A 70 -5.77 -2.55 -21.05
CA LEU A 70 -6.73 -3.63 -20.81
C LEU A 70 -6.78 -3.97 -19.32
N ILE A 71 -7.97 -3.89 -18.73
CA ILE A 71 -8.20 -4.21 -17.32
C ILE A 71 -8.76 -5.62 -17.19
N SER A 72 -7.98 -6.51 -16.56
CA SER A 72 -8.36 -7.92 -16.35
C SER A 72 -9.26 -8.12 -15.13
N ASN A 73 -9.10 -7.30 -14.09
CA ASN A 73 -9.84 -7.38 -12.84
C ASN A 73 -9.88 -6.01 -12.14
N TYR A 74 -10.75 -5.87 -11.13
CA TYR A 74 -10.98 -4.58 -10.47
C TYR A 74 -9.77 -4.07 -9.70
N SER A 75 -8.92 -4.96 -9.15
CA SER A 75 -7.72 -4.57 -8.41
C SER A 75 -6.68 -3.91 -9.33
N SER A 76 -6.64 -4.29 -10.61
CA SER A 76 -5.80 -3.62 -11.61
C SER A 76 -6.18 -2.15 -11.86
N MET A 77 -7.39 -1.73 -11.48
CA MET A 77 -7.80 -0.31 -11.58
C MET A 77 -7.10 0.60 -10.57
N LEU A 78 -6.49 0.06 -9.49
CA LEU A 78 -5.72 0.84 -8.52
C LEU A 78 -4.55 1.60 -9.16
N ALA A 79 -4.03 1.11 -10.29
CA ALA A 79 -2.95 1.77 -11.02
C ALA A 79 -3.44 2.94 -11.87
N LEU A 80 -4.72 2.96 -12.28
CA LEU A 80 -5.23 3.92 -13.25
C LEU A 80 -5.04 5.39 -12.82
N PRO A 81 -5.34 5.80 -11.58
CA PRO A 81 -5.10 7.20 -11.17
C PRO A 81 -3.65 7.65 -11.36
N PHE A 82 -2.68 6.75 -11.22
CA PHE A 82 -1.25 7.05 -11.41
C PHE A 82 -0.83 7.08 -12.89
N ILE A 83 -1.66 6.54 -13.79
CA ILE A 83 -1.42 6.50 -15.22
C ILE A 83 -2.23 7.59 -15.93
N THR A 84 -3.50 7.79 -15.59
CA THR A 84 -4.38 8.71 -16.31
C THR A 84 -4.18 10.17 -15.89
N GLU A 85 -3.74 10.41 -14.66
CA GLU A 85 -3.52 11.76 -14.15
C GLU A 85 -2.06 12.20 -14.29
N GLY A 86 -1.81 13.28 -15.02
CA GLY A 86 -0.50 13.95 -15.05
C GLY A 86 0.62 13.26 -15.85
N THR A 87 0.35 12.14 -16.54
CA THR A 87 1.37 11.42 -17.34
C THR A 87 1.32 11.72 -18.84
N GLY A 88 0.22 12.29 -19.34
CA GLY A 88 -0.01 12.52 -20.76
C GLY A 88 -0.71 11.39 -21.50
N PHE A 89 -1.13 10.30 -20.82
CA PHE A 89 -1.96 9.24 -21.40
C PHE A 89 -3.24 9.80 -22.05
N LYS A 90 -3.47 9.42 -23.31
CA LYS A 90 -4.66 9.80 -24.10
C LYS A 90 -5.37 8.62 -24.75
N GLY A 91 -4.91 7.40 -24.46
CA GLY A 91 -5.48 6.17 -24.97
C GLY A 91 -6.84 5.83 -24.38
N VAL A 92 -7.35 4.65 -24.76
CA VAL A 92 -8.63 4.11 -24.30
C VAL A 92 -8.41 2.99 -23.30
N VAL A 93 -9.14 3.02 -22.19
CA VAL A 93 -9.15 1.95 -21.19
C VAL A 93 -10.33 1.02 -21.48
N TYR A 94 -10.07 -0.26 -21.70
CA TYR A 94 -11.10 -1.28 -21.84
C TYR A 94 -11.18 -2.15 -20.59
N ALA A 95 -12.41 -2.37 -20.12
CA ALA A 95 -12.74 -3.27 -19.04
C ALA A 95 -14.10 -3.92 -19.35
N THR A 96 -14.39 -5.06 -18.73
CA THR A 96 -15.77 -5.58 -18.74
C THR A 96 -16.64 -4.74 -17.81
N GLU A 97 -17.93 -4.61 -18.12
CA GLU A 97 -18.88 -3.82 -17.31
C GLU A 97 -18.87 -4.22 -15.82
N PRO A 98 -18.89 -5.52 -15.43
CA PRO A 98 -18.80 -5.89 -14.02
C PRO A 98 -17.49 -5.42 -13.35
N THR A 99 -16.37 -5.49 -14.08
CA THR A 99 -15.07 -5.02 -13.57
C THR A 99 -15.09 -3.50 -13.33
N LEU A 100 -15.70 -2.74 -14.23
CA LEU A 100 -15.81 -1.29 -14.13
C LEU A 100 -16.67 -0.87 -12.93
N GLN A 101 -17.83 -1.50 -12.75
CA GLN A 101 -18.74 -1.16 -11.64
C GLN A 101 -18.09 -1.46 -10.28
N ILE A 102 -17.48 -2.65 -10.12
CA ILE A 102 -16.82 -3.04 -8.87
C ILE A 102 -15.59 -2.17 -8.61
N GLY A 103 -14.77 -1.92 -9.63
CA GLY A 103 -13.56 -1.11 -9.49
C GLY A 103 -13.86 0.33 -9.10
N LYS A 104 -14.93 0.91 -9.65
CA LYS A 104 -15.41 2.25 -9.27
C LYS A 104 -15.79 2.30 -7.79
N LEU A 105 -16.70 1.43 -7.34
CA LEU A 105 -17.13 1.39 -5.94
C LEU A 105 -15.94 1.19 -4.99
N PHE A 106 -15.04 0.26 -5.34
CA PHE A 106 -13.86 -0.03 -4.55
C PHE A 106 -12.93 1.19 -4.42
N LEU A 107 -12.68 1.92 -5.51
CA LEU A 107 -11.84 3.12 -5.50
C LEU A 107 -12.49 4.28 -4.72
N GLU A 108 -13.79 4.50 -4.90
CA GLU A 108 -14.56 5.52 -4.17
C GLU A 108 -14.52 5.26 -2.65
N GLU A 109 -14.81 4.02 -2.24
CA GLU A 109 -14.78 3.63 -0.83
C GLU A 109 -13.35 3.68 -0.25
N LEU A 110 -12.34 3.27 -1.02
CA LEU A 110 -10.95 3.30 -0.58
C LEU A 110 -10.48 4.72 -0.23
N VAL A 111 -10.82 5.71 -1.07
CA VAL A 111 -10.47 7.11 -0.82
C VAL A 111 -11.20 7.62 0.42
N GLU A 112 -12.52 7.36 0.52
CA GLU A 112 -13.30 7.76 1.69
C GLU A 112 -12.76 7.15 2.98
N TYR A 113 -12.38 5.86 2.94
CA TYR A 113 -11.80 5.16 4.08
C TYR A 113 -10.48 5.79 4.52
N LEU A 114 -9.56 6.03 3.59
CA LEU A 114 -8.25 6.61 3.88
C LEU A 114 -8.37 8.02 4.47
N ASP A 115 -9.29 8.84 3.95
CA ASP A 115 -9.53 10.20 4.46
C ASP A 115 -10.07 10.22 5.89
N GLN A 116 -10.86 9.21 6.26
CA GLN A 116 -11.44 9.09 7.61
C GLN A 116 -10.49 8.45 8.63
N THR A 117 -9.41 7.80 8.21
CA THR A 117 -8.50 7.12 9.15
C THR A 117 -7.67 8.11 9.98
N PRO A 118 -7.63 7.95 11.32
CA PRO A 118 -7.01 8.92 12.22
C PRO A 118 -5.48 8.81 12.28
N ASN A 119 -4.91 7.64 11.93
CA ASN A 119 -3.50 7.33 12.17
C ASN A 119 -2.68 7.41 10.87
N LYS A 120 -1.88 8.46 10.74
CA LYS A 120 -1.03 8.74 9.57
C LYS A 120 0.46 8.53 9.87
N ASN A 121 0.81 7.60 10.76
CA ASN A 121 2.21 7.24 10.95
C ASN A 121 2.79 6.81 9.60
N GLN A 122 3.91 7.43 9.22
CA GLN A 122 4.66 7.12 8.00
C GLN A 122 5.96 6.47 8.42
N ALA A 123 5.97 5.13 8.43
CA ALA A 123 7.16 4.36 8.67
C ALA A 123 8.04 4.40 7.41
N LYS A 124 9.30 4.79 7.55
CA LYS A 124 10.24 4.97 6.44
C LYS A 124 11.47 4.07 6.55
N TYR A 125 11.97 3.88 7.76
CA TYR A 125 13.26 3.24 8.01
C TYR A 125 13.21 1.71 7.89
N TRP A 126 12.04 1.08 8.10
CA TRP A 126 11.85 -0.36 7.94
C TRP A 126 12.26 -0.89 6.55
N LYS A 127 12.23 -0.04 5.52
CA LYS A 127 12.67 -0.39 4.15
C LYS A 127 14.18 -0.57 4.04
N GLU A 128 14.95 0.12 4.86
CA GLU A 128 16.42 0.05 4.84
C GLU A 128 16.90 -1.30 5.38
N ILE A 129 16.07 -1.95 6.21
CA ILE A 129 16.37 -3.23 6.85
C ILE A 129 15.57 -4.41 6.29
N LEU A 130 14.97 -4.31 5.08
CA LEU A 130 14.17 -5.41 4.48
C LEU A 130 14.87 -6.77 4.54
N HIS A 131 16.18 -6.78 4.32
CA HIS A 131 17.04 -7.97 4.36
C HIS A 131 17.15 -8.64 5.74
N LEU A 132 16.77 -7.95 6.82
CA LEU A 132 16.76 -8.45 8.20
C LEU A 132 15.34 -8.82 8.67
N LEU A 133 14.30 -8.45 7.92
CA LEU A 133 12.93 -8.72 8.31
C LEU A 133 12.56 -10.19 8.06
N PRO A 134 11.63 -10.77 8.84
CA PRO A 134 11.13 -12.10 8.54
C PRO A 134 10.20 -12.08 7.30
N PRO A 135 10.07 -13.22 6.58
CA PRO A 135 9.05 -13.37 5.55
C PRO A 135 7.64 -13.05 6.08
N PRO A 136 6.78 -12.39 5.30
CA PRO A 136 6.90 -12.05 3.88
C PRO A 136 7.48 -10.65 3.61
N LEU A 137 8.04 -9.96 4.63
CA LEU A 137 8.54 -8.59 4.47
C LEU A 137 9.88 -8.55 3.75
N SER A 138 10.69 -9.58 3.88
CA SER A 138 11.98 -9.74 3.20
C SER A 138 11.89 -10.25 1.76
N ASP A 139 10.69 -10.59 1.28
CA ASP A 139 10.44 -11.29 0.00
C ASP A 139 10.07 -10.35 -1.18
#